data_AF-A0A4P5YDS0-F1
#
_entry.id   AF-A0A4P5YDS0-F1
#
_cell.length_a   1.000
_cell.length_b   1.000
_cell.length_c   1.000
_cell.angle_alpha   90.00
_cell.angle_beta   90.00
_cell.angle_gamma   90.00
#
_symmetry.space_group_name_H-M   'P 1'
#
loop_
_entity.id
_entity.type
_entity.pdbx_description
1 polymer ?
#
loop_
_entity_poly.entity_id
_entity_poly.type
_entity_poly.pdbx_seq_one_letter_code
_entity_poly.pdbx_strand_id
1 'polypeptide(L)'
;MSTPRVAASITLLSRRALVRAQAKLAFMQAERDLYRQHGRHPARHLDEEARCRLARLGQMVGWSQLLPLATVVSVKTLRRWHRDLIRQNPEHTQSGNLNRTSPDNEALVVRLAQENSWGNDAWVIFPPKSGHPN
;
A
#
# COMPACT_ATOMS: atom_id res chain seq x y z
N MET A 1 32.35 22.90 6.69
CA MET A 1 31.12 23.60 6.24
C MET A 1 30.20 22.56 5.62
N SER A 2 29.08 22.23 6.27
CA SER A 2 28.15 21.20 5.79
C SER A 2 27.26 21.78 4.67
N THR A 3 27.17 21.11 3.53
CA THR A 3 26.43 21.61 2.36
C THR A 3 24.91 21.52 2.59
N PRO A 4 24.13 22.52 2.15
CA PRO A 4 22.69 22.64 2.49
C PRO A 4 21.85 21.44 2.03
N ARG A 5 22.30 20.74 0.98
CA ARG A 5 21.66 19.53 0.45
C ARG A 5 21.77 18.34 1.41
N VAL A 6 22.90 18.17 2.10
CA VAL A 6 23.10 17.09 3.08
C VAL A 6 22.24 17.35 4.32
N ALA A 7 22.16 18.60 4.78
CA ALA A 7 21.31 19.01 5.91
C ALA A 7 19.81 18.79 5.63
N ALA A 8 19.34 19.07 4.42
CA ALA A 8 17.95 18.82 4.02
C ALA A 8 17.60 17.32 4.01
N SER A 9 18.50 16.47 3.52
CA SER A 9 18.32 15.01 3.54
C SER A 9 18.30 14.43 4.96
N ILE A 10 19.18 14.90 5.84
CA ILE A 10 19.21 14.48 7.26
C ILE A 10 17.91 14.87 7.97
N THR A 11 17.42 16.10 7.75
CA THR A 11 16.16 16.58 8.34
C THR A 11 14.94 15.78 7.84
N LEU A 12 14.92 15.38 6.57
CA LEU A 12 13.84 14.57 6.02
C LEU A 12 13.84 13.13 6.57
N LEU A 13 15.03 12.53 6.70
CA LEU A 13 15.22 11.19 7.25
C LEU A 13 14.88 11.12 8.74
N SER A 14 15.32 12.12 9.52
CA SER A 14 15.00 12.21 10.95
C SER A 14 13.50 12.37 11.17
N ARG A 15 12.81 13.18 10.35
CA ARG A 15 11.36 13.35 10.42
C ARG A 15 10.60 12.05 10.15
N ARG A 16 11.00 11.28 9.14
CA ARG A 16 10.38 9.98 8.83
C ARG A 16 10.61 8.94 9.92
N ALA A 17 11.82 8.89 10.48
CA ALA A 17 12.14 7.99 11.59
C ALA A 17 11.31 8.33 12.84
N LEU A 18 11.16 9.62 13.14
CA LEU A 18 10.35 10.10 14.25
C LEU A 18 8.86 9.73 14.09
N VAL A 19 8.29 9.96 12.91
CA VAL A 19 6.89 9.60 12.63
C VAL A 19 6.64 8.10 12.81
N ARG A 20 7.57 7.25 12.36
CA ARG A 20 7.46 5.79 12.56
C ARG A 20 7.56 5.39 14.03
N ALA A 21 8.48 6.01 14.78
CA ALA A 21 8.61 5.78 16.22
C ALA A 21 7.34 6.19 16.98
N GLN A 22 6.76 7.35 16.63
CA GLN A 22 5.49 7.82 17.19
C GLN A 22 4.33 6.89 16.85
N ALA A 23 4.25 6.40 15.60
CA ALA A 23 3.22 5.44 15.19
C ALA A 23 3.33 4.13 15.99
N LYS A 24 4.55 3.66 16.25
CA LYS A 24 4.80 2.46 17.05
C LYS A 24 4.34 2.65 18.50
N LEU A 25 4.68 3.78 19.11
CA LEU A 25 4.22 4.14 20.45
C LEU A 25 2.70 4.23 20.51
N ALA A 26 2.07 4.90 19.54
CA ALA A 26 0.62 5.03 19.46
C ALA A 26 -0.08 3.67 19.32
N PHE A 27 0.47 2.76 18.53
CA PHE A 27 -0.05 1.39 18.40
C PHE A 27 0.02 0.64 19.74
N MET A 28 1.18 0.65 20.40
CA MET A 28 1.38 -0.01 21.69
C MET A 28 0.47 0.56 22.79
N GLN A 29 0.29 1.89 22.81
CA GLN A 29 -0.62 2.55 23.74
C GLN A 29 -2.05 2.10 23.49
N ALA A 30 -2.49 2.02 22.22
CA ALA A 30 -3.82 1.53 21.89
C ALA A 30 -4.05 0.06 22.33
N GLU A 31 -3.08 -0.84 22.10
CA GLU A 31 -3.18 -2.23 22.60
C GLU A 31 -3.21 -2.28 24.14
N ARG A 32 -2.34 -1.51 24.81
CA ARG A 32 -2.31 -1.43 26.28
C ARG A 32 -3.63 -0.94 26.84
N ASP A 33 -4.23 0.07 26.24
CA ASP A 33 -5.48 0.65 26.71
C ASP A 33 -6.63 -0.37 26.56
N LEU A 34 -6.64 -1.18 25.49
CA LEU A 34 -7.56 -2.31 25.34
C LEU A 34 -7.38 -3.37 26.43
N TYR A 35 -6.13 -3.73 26.76
CA TYR A 35 -5.85 -4.63 27.89
C TYR A 35 -6.34 -4.06 29.22
N ARG A 36 -6.17 -2.75 29.44
CA ARG A 36 -6.63 -2.08 30.66
C ARG A 36 -8.16 -2.05 30.78
N GLN A 37 -8.86 -1.90 29.66
CA GLN A 37 -10.32 -1.82 29.63
C GLN A 37 -10.99 -3.20 29.76
N HIS A 38 -10.45 -4.22 29.10
CA HIS A 38 -11.12 -5.51 28.93
C HIS A 38 -10.39 -6.70 29.58
N GLY A 39 -9.26 -6.46 30.24
CA GLY A 39 -8.53 -7.47 31.00
C GLY A 39 -7.90 -8.55 30.13
N ARG A 40 -8.17 -9.83 30.43
CA ARG A 40 -7.44 -10.99 29.88
C ARG A 40 -7.73 -11.28 28.40
N HIS A 41 -8.90 -10.89 27.90
CA HIS A 41 -9.34 -11.20 26.53
C HIS A 41 -9.82 -9.97 25.77
N PRO A 42 -8.95 -8.96 25.56
CA PRO A 42 -9.34 -7.72 24.89
C PRO A 42 -9.82 -7.95 23.46
N ALA A 43 -9.31 -8.99 22.79
CA ALA A 43 -9.72 -9.40 21.45
C ALA A 43 -11.24 -9.59 21.26
N ARG A 44 -11.97 -9.97 22.33
CA ARG A 44 -13.41 -10.25 22.28
C ARG A 44 -14.27 -8.99 22.33
N HIS A 45 -13.71 -7.88 22.79
CA HIS A 45 -14.42 -6.64 23.04
C HIS A 45 -14.00 -5.51 22.09
N LEU A 46 -13.39 -5.84 20.93
CA LEU A 46 -13.05 -4.82 19.94
C LEU A 46 -14.29 -4.33 19.20
N ASP A 47 -14.62 -3.07 19.43
CA ASP A 47 -15.55 -2.29 18.62
C ASP A 47 -14.96 -1.96 17.25
N GLU A 48 -15.82 -1.61 16.29
CA GLU A 48 -15.41 -1.32 14.92
C GLU A 48 -14.42 -0.13 14.85
N GLU A 49 -14.62 0.90 15.67
CA GLU A 49 -13.70 2.03 15.78
C GLU A 49 -12.30 1.60 16.25
N ALA A 50 -12.23 0.72 17.25
CA ALA A 50 -10.97 0.19 17.77
C ALA A 50 -10.24 -0.65 16.71
N ARG A 51 -10.97 -1.47 15.96
CA ARG A 51 -10.42 -2.25 14.83
C ARG A 51 -9.86 -1.33 13.76
N CYS A 52 -10.61 -0.29 13.40
CA CYS A 52 -10.19 0.68 12.41
C CYS A 52 -8.93 1.44 12.84
N ARG A 53 -8.90 1.88 14.11
CA ARG A 53 -7.76 2.58 14.70
C ARG A 53 -6.50 1.72 14.69
N LEU A 54 -6.58 0.47 15.15
CA LEU A 54 -5.43 -0.45 15.15
C LEU A 54 -4.94 -0.77 13.73
N ALA A 55 -5.86 -0.96 12.79
CA ALA A 55 -5.50 -1.22 11.39
C ALA A 55 -4.76 -0.04 10.74
N ARG A 56 -5.22 1.20 10.98
CA ARG A 56 -4.55 2.43 10.49
C ARG A 56 -3.17 2.61 11.12
N LEU A 57 -3.07 2.47 12.44
CA LEU A 57 -1.79 2.57 13.14
C LEU A 57 -0.81 1.48 12.69
N GLY A 58 -1.28 0.25 12.48
CA GLY A 58 -0.48 -0.85 11.97
C GLY A 58 0.10 -0.58 10.58
N GLN A 59 -0.67 0.04 9.67
CA GLN A 59 -0.18 0.45 8.35
C GLN A 59 0.88 1.56 8.46
N MET A 60 0.72 2.53 9.37
CA MET A 60 1.69 3.61 9.57
C MET A 60 3.04 3.12 10.11
N VAL A 61 3.02 2.10 10.97
CA VAL A 61 4.24 1.44 11.49
C VAL A 61 4.91 0.61 10.39
N GLY A 62 4.10 -0.08 9.58
CA GLY A 62 4.56 -1.02 8.57
C GLY A 62 4.51 -2.46 9.08
N TRP A 63 4.00 -3.35 8.23
CA TRP A 63 3.61 -4.69 8.65
C TRP A 63 4.75 -5.60 9.12
N SER A 64 5.96 -5.44 8.59
CA SER A 64 7.12 -6.23 9.00
C SER A 64 7.58 -5.87 10.41
N GLN A 65 7.55 -4.58 10.75
CA GLN A 65 7.92 -4.08 12.08
C GLN A 65 6.85 -4.36 13.13
N LEU A 66 5.60 -4.57 12.71
CA LEU A 66 4.46 -4.86 13.58
C LEU A 66 4.41 -6.32 14.05
N LEU A 67 4.97 -7.27 13.29
CA LEU A 67 4.99 -8.70 13.61
C LEU A 67 5.45 -9.02 15.04
N PRO A 68 6.59 -8.49 15.53
CA PRO A 68 7.03 -8.76 16.90
C PRO A 68 6.27 -7.97 17.97
N LEU A 69 5.40 -7.03 17.59
CA LEU A 69 4.76 -6.09 18.53
C LEU A 69 3.30 -6.40 18.78
N ALA A 70 2.60 -6.97 17.79
CA ALA A 70 1.17 -7.18 17.86
C ALA A 70 0.85 -8.34 18.81
N THR A 71 0.12 -8.05 19.89
CA THR A 71 -0.15 -9.01 20.97
C THR A 71 -1.65 -9.33 21.09
N VAL A 72 -2.52 -8.34 20.87
CA VAL A 72 -3.98 -8.51 20.97
C VAL A 72 -4.52 -9.18 19.72
N VAL A 73 -4.04 -8.73 18.55
CA VAL A 73 -4.56 -9.12 17.24
C VAL A 73 -3.40 -9.48 16.32
N SER A 74 -3.50 -10.61 15.62
CA SER A 74 -2.50 -10.99 14.61
C SER A 74 -2.39 -9.93 13.51
N VAL A 75 -1.16 -9.68 13.02
CA VAL A 75 -0.91 -8.81 11.87
C VAL A 75 -1.73 -9.21 10.64
N LYS A 76 -2.00 -10.51 10.44
CA LYS A 76 -2.86 -11.01 9.35
C LYS A 76 -4.29 -10.44 9.45
N THR A 77 -4.83 -10.38 10.67
CA THR A 77 -6.17 -9.86 10.95
C THR A 77 -6.19 -8.34 10.79
N LEU A 78 -5.18 -7.63 11.28
CA LEU A 78 -5.05 -6.17 11.08
C LEU A 78 -4.98 -5.80 9.58
N ARG A 79 -4.25 -6.57 8.77
CA ARG A 79 -4.23 -6.39 7.31
C ARG A 79 -5.59 -6.60 6.66
N ARG A 80 -6.36 -7.59 7.14
CA ARG A 80 -7.72 -7.84 6.66
C ARG A 80 -8.60 -6.63 6.94
N TRP A 81 -8.63 -6.15 8.19
CA TRP A 81 -9.39 -4.97 8.57
C TRP A 81 -8.96 -3.72 7.82
N HIS A 82 -7.66 -3.55 7.57
CA HIS A 82 -7.15 -2.45 6.77
C HIS A 82 -7.66 -2.49 5.31
N ARG A 83 -7.73 -3.67 4.70
CA ARG A 83 -8.30 -3.83 3.36
C ARG A 83 -9.81 -3.55 3.34
N ASP A 84 -10.52 -4.01 4.37
CA ASP A 84 -11.96 -3.78 4.51
C ASP A 84 -12.26 -2.28 4.70
N LEU A 85 -11.43 -1.58 5.48
CA LEU A 85 -11.43 -0.12 5.62
C LEU A 85 -11.23 0.61 4.29
N ILE A 86 -10.25 0.18 3.49
CA ILE A 86 -9.99 0.75 2.17
C ILE A 86 -11.23 0.59 1.27
N ARG A 87 -11.86 -0.58 1.29
CA ARG A 87 -13.05 -0.87 0.49
C ARG A 87 -14.27 -0.02 0.91
N GLN A 88 -14.37 0.31 2.19
CA GLN A 88 -15.45 1.16 2.71
C GLN A 88 -15.20 2.66 2.46
N ASN A 89 -13.98 3.06 2.09
CA ASN A 89 -13.68 4.45 1.77
C ASN A 89 -14.19 4.79 0.36
N PRO A 90 -15.23 5.64 0.20
CA PRO A 90 -15.82 5.95 -1.10
C PRO A 90 -14.82 6.58 -2.09
N GLU A 91 -13.81 7.30 -1.57
CA GLU A 91 -12.70 7.87 -2.37
C GLU A 91 -11.84 6.78 -3.05
N HIS A 92 -11.75 5.58 -2.46
CA HIS A 92 -10.89 4.50 -2.96
C HIS A 92 -11.64 3.51 -3.88
N THR A 93 -12.98 3.53 -3.84
CA THR A 93 -13.86 2.70 -4.68
C THR A 93 -13.78 3.08 -6.17
N GLN A 94 -13.16 4.23 -6.50
CA GLN A 94 -12.90 4.64 -7.89
C GLN A 94 -11.68 3.93 -8.54
N SER A 95 -10.98 3.05 -7.83
CA SER A 95 -9.79 2.34 -8.32
C SER A 95 -10.08 1.19 -9.32
N GLY A 96 -11.30 1.13 -9.87
CA GLY A 96 -11.64 0.26 -11.00
C GLY A 96 -11.03 0.70 -12.34
N ASN A 97 -10.44 1.90 -12.40
CA ASN A 97 -9.63 2.33 -13.53
C ASN A 97 -8.17 1.96 -13.23
N LEU A 98 -7.77 0.75 -13.63
CA LEU A 98 -6.37 0.46 -13.95
C LEU A 98 -5.86 1.68 -14.73
N ASN A 99 -4.81 2.36 -14.27
CA ASN A 99 -4.29 3.58 -14.88
C ASN A 99 -4.16 3.38 -16.40
N ARG A 100 -5.20 3.76 -17.16
CA ARG A 100 -5.15 3.69 -18.61
C ARG A 100 -4.13 4.73 -19.01
N THR A 101 -3.07 4.27 -19.65
CA THR A 101 -2.09 5.14 -20.28
C THR A 101 -2.86 6.16 -21.10
N SER A 102 -2.53 7.46 -20.96
CA SER A 102 -3.18 8.49 -21.77
C SER A 102 -3.05 8.12 -23.25
N PRO A 103 -4.09 8.28 -24.08
CA PRO A 103 -4.02 7.96 -25.50
C PRO A 103 -2.86 8.69 -26.21
N ASP A 104 -2.48 9.87 -25.73
CA ASP A 104 -1.32 10.61 -26.24
C ASP A 104 0.02 9.91 -25.95
N ASN A 105 0.15 9.29 -24.77
CA ASN A 105 1.33 8.52 -24.40
C ASN A 105 1.39 7.22 -25.20
N GLU A 106 0.25 6.58 -25.47
CA GLU A 106 0.18 5.40 -26.34
C GLU A 106 0.59 5.74 -27.77
N ALA A 107 0.05 6.84 -28.33
CA ALA A 107 0.40 7.31 -29.67
C ALA A 107 1.88 7.67 -29.78
N LEU A 108 2.46 8.29 -28.75
CA LEU A 108 3.88 8.62 -28.71
C LEU A 108 4.75 7.37 -28.65
N VAL A 109 4.39 6.37 -27.84
CA VAL A 109 5.12 5.09 -27.76
C VAL A 109 5.06 4.34 -29.09
N VAL A 110 3.89 4.30 -29.74
CA VAL A 110 3.72 3.66 -31.06
C VAL A 110 4.55 4.39 -32.12
N ARG A 111 4.53 5.73 -32.15
CA ARG A 111 5.35 6.52 -33.06
C ARG A 111 6.84 6.27 -32.84
N LEU A 112 7.30 6.27 -31.59
CA LEU A 112 8.69 6.03 -31.24
C LEU A 112 9.15 4.61 -31.62
N ALA A 113 8.27 3.61 -31.52
CA ALA A 113 8.51 2.23 -31.92
C ALA A 113 8.45 2.00 -33.44
N GLN A 114 7.76 2.86 -34.18
CA GLN A 114 7.79 2.87 -35.65
C GLN A 114 9.04 3.58 -36.18
N GLU A 115 9.43 4.69 -35.54
CA GLU A 115 10.60 5.49 -35.93
C GLU A 115 11.92 4.82 -35.54
N ASN A 116 11.95 4.08 -34.43
CA ASN A 116 13.10 3.28 -34.04
C ASN A 116 12.79 1.80 -34.29
N SER A 117 13.59 1.13 -35.13
CA SER A 117 13.50 -0.32 -35.39
C SER A 117 13.85 -1.20 -34.17
N TRP A 118 13.63 -0.71 -32.95
CA TRP A 118 13.83 -1.42 -31.71
C TRP A 118 12.48 -1.97 -31.24
N GLY A 119 12.14 -3.18 -31.71
CA GLY A 119 11.09 -4.00 -31.11
C GLY A 119 9.91 -4.41 -32.01
N ASN A 120 9.90 -4.07 -33.30
CA ASN A 120 8.81 -4.48 -34.20
C ASN A 120 9.06 -5.84 -34.90
N ASP A 121 10.24 -6.45 -34.70
CA ASP A 121 10.61 -7.72 -35.34
C ASP A 121 9.93 -8.96 -34.71
N ALA A 122 9.22 -8.80 -33.58
CA ALA A 122 8.73 -9.94 -32.78
C ALA A 122 7.24 -10.31 -32.97
N TRP A 123 6.45 -9.54 -33.74
CA TRP A 123 5.00 -9.79 -33.88
C TRP A 123 4.57 -10.48 -35.19
N VAL A 124 5.51 -10.86 -36.06
CA VAL A 124 5.19 -11.52 -37.36
C VAL A 124 4.82 -13.00 -37.19
N ILE A 125 5.02 -13.60 -36.02
CA ILE A 125 4.84 -15.04 -35.80
C ILE A 125 3.44 -15.37 -35.26
N PHE A 126 2.36 -14.94 -35.91
CA PHE A 126 1.07 -15.65 -35.84
C PHE A 126 0.24 -15.31 -37.07
N PRO A 127 0.29 -16.12 -38.16
CA PRO A 127 -0.69 -15.96 -39.22
C PRO A 127 -2.11 -16.20 -38.66
N PRO A 128 -3.12 -15.45 -39.11
CA PRO A 128 -4.50 -15.72 -38.74
C PRO A 128 -4.86 -17.15 -39.15
N LYS A 129 -5.47 -17.93 -38.24
CA LYS A 129 -5.99 -19.26 -38.56
C LYS A 129 -6.95 -19.12 -39.73
N SER A 130 -6.55 -19.63 -40.90
CA SER A 130 -7.42 -19.79 -42.05
C SER A 130 -8.67 -20.56 -41.62
N GLY A 131 -9.84 -20.04 -42.00
CA GLY A 131 -11.12 -20.65 -41.70
C GLY A 131 -11.19 -22.07 -42.24
N HIS A 132 -11.81 -22.96 -41.46
CA HIS A 132 -12.26 -24.25 -41.94
C HIS A 132 -13.27 -24.05 -43.09
N PRO A 133 -13.07 -24.66 -44.26
CA PRO A 133 -14.14 -24.79 -45.23
C PRO A 133 -15.15 -25.83 -44.72
N ASN A 134 -16.44 -25.52 -44.88
CA ASN A 134 -17.52 -26.50 -44.92
C ASN A 134 -17.56 -27.11 -46.33
#